data_AF-A0A5B8UZP0-F1
#
_entry.id   AF-A0A5B8UZP0-F1
#
_cell.length_a   1.000
_cell.length_b   1.000
_cell.length_c   1.000
_cell.angle_alpha   90.00
_cell.angle_beta   90.00
_cell.angle_gamma   90.00
#
_symmetry.space_group_name_H-M   'P 1'
#
loop_
_entity.id
_entity.type
_entity.pdbx_description
1 polymer ?
#
loop_
_entity_poly.entity_id
_entity_poly.type
_entity_poly.pdbx_seq_one_letter_code
_entity_poly.pdbx_strand_id
1 'polypeptide(L)'
;MDEGLKNKAYMEGMRLKKAGMDNEVIRARLEKLGIPEELITQVISNMSIQQKQEKVKANEPLYYSGLLKVGLGVLLAIISAFIFPGKIIFPIGFVASGIVYALIAKNNMKS
;
A
#
# COMPACT_ATOMS: atom_id res chain seq x y z
N MET A 1 34.04 -2.00 8.93
CA MET A 1 33.30 -1.89 7.65
C MET A 1 32.94 -0.43 7.46
N ASP A 2 33.20 0.14 6.29
CA ASP A 2 32.99 1.56 6.01
C ASP A 2 31.50 1.87 5.81
N GLU A 3 30.86 2.50 6.81
CA GLU A 3 29.45 2.91 6.76
C GLU A 3 29.14 3.85 5.59
N GLY A 4 30.13 4.65 5.15
CA GLY A 4 29.98 5.55 4.01
C GLY A 4 29.75 4.80 2.70
N LEU A 5 30.50 3.71 2.48
CA LEU A 5 30.35 2.86 1.29
C LEU A 5 28.96 2.18 1.27
N LYS A 6 28.48 1.74 2.44
CA LYS A 6 27.15 1.12 2.58
C LYS A 6 26.03 2.08 2.24
N ASN A 7 26.08 3.30 2.74
CA ASN A 7 25.08 4.32 2.42
C ASN A 7 25.09 4.70 0.95
N LYS A 8 26.27 4.85 0.34
CA LYS A 8 26.40 5.16 -1.09
C LYS A 8 25.81 4.04 -1.96
N ALA A 9 26.13 2.79 -1.64
CA ALA A 9 25.57 1.61 -2.31
C ALA A 9 24.04 1.57 -2.21
N TYR A 10 23.52 1.88 -1.01
CA TYR A 10 22.08 1.89 -0.76
C TYR A 10 21.36 2.98 -1.57
N MET A 11 21.90 4.20 -1.57
CA MET A 11 21.30 5.33 -2.29
C MET A 11 21.29 5.11 -3.80
N GLU A 12 22.39 4.63 -4.37
CA GLU A 12 22.44 4.34 -5.81
C GLU A 12 21.53 3.17 -6.16
N GLY A 13 21.54 2.09 -5.36
CA GLY A 13 20.64 0.95 -5.54
C GLY A 13 19.16 1.36 -5.50
N MET A 14 18.77 2.20 -4.54
CA MET A 14 17.41 2.73 -4.44
C MET A 14 17.03 3.63 -5.61
N ARG A 15 17.96 4.46 -6.10
CA ARG A 15 17.74 5.32 -7.27
C ARG A 15 17.45 4.48 -8.51
N LEU A 16 18.27 3.46 -8.76
CA LEU A 16 18.12 2.55 -9.90
C LEU A 16 16.82 1.73 -9.79
N LYS A 17 16.49 1.27 -8.58
CA LYS A 17 15.26 0.52 -8.33
C LYS A 17 13.99 1.37 -8.51
N LYS A 18 14.02 2.64 -8.08
CA LYS A 18 12.95 3.62 -8.36
C LYS A 18 12.79 3.92 -9.85
N ALA A 19 13.88 3.84 -10.62
CA ALA A 19 13.84 3.94 -12.08
C ALA A 19 13.30 2.67 -12.78
N GLY A 20 12.87 1.66 -12.02
CA GLY A 20 12.28 0.43 -12.57
C GLY A 20 13.28 -0.59 -13.07
N MET A 21 14.57 -0.47 -12.70
CA MET A 21 15.59 -1.44 -13.13
C MET A 21 15.49 -2.77 -12.36
N ASP A 22 15.84 -3.84 -13.06
CA ASP A 22 15.94 -5.18 -12.48
C ASP A 22 17.10 -5.32 -11.50
N ASN A 23 16.95 -6.27 -10.58
CA ASN A 23 17.95 -6.52 -9.54
C ASN A 23 19.32 -6.91 -10.12
N GLU A 24 19.35 -7.57 -11.27
CA GLU A 24 20.57 -7.93 -11.99
C GLU A 24 21.30 -6.71 -12.55
N VAL A 25 20.54 -5.76 -13.12
CA VAL A 25 21.09 -4.49 -13.63
C VAL A 25 21.64 -3.64 -12.47
N ILE A 26 20.94 -3.63 -11.35
CA ILE A 26 21.37 -2.94 -10.13
C ILE A 26 22.66 -3.58 -9.59
N ARG A 27 22.72 -4.91 -9.51
CA ARG A 27 23.92 -5.65 -9.10
C ARG A 27 25.12 -5.29 -9.98
N ALA A 28 24.97 -5.40 -11.30
CA ALA A 28 26.05 -5.08 -12.25
C ALA A 28 26.52 -3.61 -12.15
N ARG A 29 25.60 -2.67 -11.83
CA ARG A 29 25.96 -1.26 -11.63
C ARG A 29 26.74 -1.04 -10.34
N LEU A 30 26.34 -1.70 -9.25
CA LEU A 30 27.02 -1.59 -7.95
C LEU A 30 28.39 -2.27 -7.97
N GLU A 31 28.53 -3.37 -8.70
CA GLU A 31 29.80 -4.06 -8.94
C GLU A 31 30.79 -3.17 -9.70
N LYS A 32 30.31 -2.45 -10.75
CA LYS A 32 31.12 -1.43 -11.45
C LYS A 32 31.59 -0.28 -10.57
N LEU A 33 30.93 -0.04 -9.43
CA LEU A 33 31.33 0.97 -8.44
C LEU A 33 32.36 0.43 -7.43
N GLY A 34 32.81 -0.83 -7.59
CA GLY A 34 33.79 -1.45 -6.71
C GLY A 34 33.22 -1.88 -5.36
N ILE A 35 31.90 -2.05 -5.26
CA ILE A 35 31.24 -2.47 -4.02
C ILE A 35 31.36 -4.00 -3.89
N PRO A 36 31.76 -4.52 -2.71
CA PRO A 36 31.88 -5.96 -2.50
C PRO A 36 30.53 -6.68 -2.65
N GLU A 37 30.55 -7.87 -3.26
CA GLU A 37 29.35 -8.64 -3.64
C GLU A 37 28.44 -8.96 -2.44
N GLU A 38 29.03 -9.25 -1.27
CA GLU A 38 28.28 -9.47 -0.04
C GLU A 38 27.42 -8.26 0.34
N LEU A 39 27.96 -7.05 0.18
CA LEU A 39 27.27 -5.82 0.52
C LEU A 39 26.19 -5.49 -0.51
N ILE A 40 26.43 -5.77 -1.80
CA ILE A 40 25.43 -5.65 -2.86
C ILE A 40 24.22 -6.53 -2.56
N THR A 41 24.46 -7.78 -2.17
CA THR A 41 23.39 -8.74 -1.85
C THR A 41 22.56 -8.27 -0.66
N GLN A 42 23.20 -7.75 0.39
CA GLN A 42 22.50 -7.14 1.53
C GLN A 42 21.66 -5.94 1.11
N VAL A 43 22.20 -5.03 0.28
CA VAL A 43 21.48 -3.85 -0.20
C VAL A 43 20.24 -4.26 -1.01
N ILE A 44 20.38 -5.17 -1.97
CA ILE A 44 19.26 -5.61 -2.82
C ILE A 44 18.15 -6.28 -1.98
N SER A 45 18.54 -7.13 -1.01
CA SER A 45 17.58 -7.76 -0.09
C SER A 45 16.82 -6.73 0.73
N ASN A 46 17.54 -5.80 1.37
CA ASN A 46 16.95 -4.76 2.20
C ASN A 46 16.00 -3.85 1.40
N MET A 47 16.38 -3.46 0.17
CA MET A 47 15.53 -2.67 -0.72
C MET A 47 14.24 -3.41 -1.08
N SER A 48 14.31 -4.72 -1.34
CA SER A 48 13.14 -5.52 -1.68
C SER A 48 12.16 -5.62 -0.51
N ILE A 49 12.67 -5.74 0.72
CA ILE A 49 11.87 -5.73 1.95
C ILE A 49 11.22 -4.35 2.13
N GLN A 50 11.99 -3.27 1.96
CA GLN A 50 11.47 -1.90 2.10
C GLN A 50 10.36 -1.61 1.09
N GLN A 51 10.52 -2.01 -0.18
CA GLN A 51 9.47 -1.84 -1.18
C GLN A 51 8.19 -2.62 -0.84
N LYS A 52 8.32 -3.83 -0.30
CA LYS A 52 7.16 -4.61 0.15
C LYS A 52 6.44 -3.90 1.29
N GLN A 53 7.19 -3.36 2.25
CA GLN A 53 6.63 -2.59 3.36
C GLN A 53 5.99 -1.28 2.89
N GLU A 54 6.60 -0.55 1.96
CA GLU A 54 6.03 0.67 1.38
C GLU A 54 4.75 0.39 0.60
N LYS A 55 4.68 -0.71 -0.16
CA LYS A 55 3.44 -1.12 -0.84
C LYS A 55 2.33 -1.49 0.15
N VAL A 56 2.67 -2.14 1.25
CA VAL A 56 1.70 -2.45 2.32
C VAL A 56 1.23 -1.17 3.00
N LYS A 57 2.15 -0.27 3.37
CA LYS A 57 1.83 1.04 3.97
C LYS A 57 1.05 1.95 3.04
N ALA A 58 1.27 1.89 1.73
CA ALA A 58 0.48 2.63 0.75
C ALA A 58 -0.98 2.15 0.71
N ASN A 59 -1.23 0.87 1.03
CA ASN A 59 -2.56 0.29 1.10
C ASN A 59 -3.23 0.42 2.48
N GLU A 60 -2.48 0.65 3.55
CA GLU A 60 -3.03 0.94 4.88
C GLU A 60 -4.05 2.10 4.92
N PRO A 61 -3.77 3.31 4.37
CA PRO A 61 -4.72 4.42 4.46
C PRO A 61 -6.03 4.14 3.72
N LEU A 62 -6.01 3.34 2.64
CA LEU A 62 -7.21 2.90 1.95
C LEU A 62 -8.04 1.95 2.82
N TYR A 63 -7.39 1.03 3.53
CA TYR A 63 -8.07 0.10 4.43
C TYR A 63 -8.70 0.82 5.63
N TYR A 64 -7.97 1.72 6.28
CA TYR A 64 -8.50 2.54 7.38
C TYR A 64 -9.61 3.49 6.92
N SER A 65 -9.50 4.08 5.72
CA SER A 65 -10.57 4.91 5.14
C SER A 65 -11.83 4.10 4.86
N GLY A 66 -11.68 2.87 4.35
CA GLY A 66 -12.80 1.94 4.14
C GLY A 66 -13.50 1.60 5.45
N LEU A 67 -12.73 1.25 6.50
CA LEU A 67 -13.28 0.92 7.81
C LEU A 67 -14.03 2.09 8.44
N LEU A 68 -13.48 3.32 8.32
CA LEU A 68 -14.12 4.54 8.82
C LEU A 68 -15.43 4.84 8.10
N LYS A 69 -15.48 4.68 6.77
CA LYS A 69 -16.72 4.88 5.99
C LYS A 69 -17.80 3.86 6.36
N VAL A 70 -17.42 2.60 6.57
CA VAL A 70 -18.34 1.56 7.04
C VAL A 70 -18.87 1.88 8.44
N GLY A 71 -17.98 2.26 9.36
CA GLY A 71 -18.36 2.67 10.71
C GLY A 71 -19.33 3.86 10.72
N LEU A 72 -19.06 4.89 9.90
CA LEU A 72 -19.95 6.04 9.73
C LEU A 72 -21.31 5.66 9.15
N GLY A 73 -21.34 4.74 8.16
CA GLY A 73 -22.58 4.25 7.58
C GLY A 73 -23.45 3.51 8.58
N VAL A 74 -22.85 2.68 9.44
CA VAL A 74 -23.56 1.97 10.52
C VAL A 74 -24.10 2.95 11.55
N LEU A 75 -23.30 3.94 11.96
CA LEU A 75 -23.74 5.00 12.90
C LEU A 75 -24.92 5.80 12.35
N LEU A 76 -24.85 6.21 11.08
CA LEU A 76 -25.95 6.92 10.41
C LEU A 76 -27.21 6.06 10.29
N ALA A 77 -27.08 4.76 10.02
CA ALA A 77 -28.21 3.84 9.99
C ALA A 77 -28.90 3.71 11.36
N ILE A 78 -28.12 3.63 12.45
CA ILE A 78 -28.64 3.60 13.82
C ILE A 78 -29.35 4.91 14.16
N ILE A 79 -28.73 6.06 13.85
CA ILE A 79 -29.32 7.39 14.08
C ILE A 79 -30.63 7.54 13.28
N SER A 80 -30.63 7.11 12.01
CA SER A 80 -31.83 7.14 11.17
C SER A 80 -32.94 6.24 11.69
N ALA A 81 -32.60 5.10 12.31
CA ALA A 81 -33.58 4.19 12.90
C ALA A 81 -34.23 4.78 14.16
N PHE A 82 -33.50 5.59 14.94
CA PHE A 82 -34.01 6.27 16.13
C PHE A 82 -34.85 7.52 15.83
N ILE A 83 -34.48 8.30 14.79
CA ILE A 83 -35.17 9.57 14.47
C ILE A 83 -36.47 9.34 13.68
N PHE A 84 -36.57 8.29 12.84
CA PHE A 84 -37.76 7.99 12.04
C PHE A 84 -38.27 6.56 12.26
N PRO A 85 -38.88 6.26 13.43
CA PRO A 85 -39.48 4.95 13.69
C PRO A 85 -40.74 4.81 12.83
N GLY A 86 -40.61 4.24 11.63
CA GLY A 86 -41.76 3.94 10.77
C GLY A 86 -41.52 3.98 9.26
N LYS A 87 -40.38 4.47 8.75
CA LYS A 87 -40.05 4.44 7.32
C LYS A 87 -38.88 3.49 7.01
N ILE A 88 -39.20 2.19 6.94
CA ILE A 88 -38.31 1.08 6.62
C ILE A 88 -37.63 1.22 5.23
N ILE A 89 -38.15 2.10 4.36
CA ILE A 89 -37.65 2.33 3.00
C ILE A 89 -36.26 3.00 2.98
N PHE A 90 -35.96 3.90 3.91
CA PHE A 90 -34.67 4.61 3.95
C PHE A 90 -33.48 3.71 4.31
N PRO A 91 -33.56 2.86 5.36
CA PRO A 91 -32.49 1.93 5.70
C PRO A 91 -32.11 0.97 4.56
N ILE A 92 -33.10 0.48 3.80
CA ILE A 92 -32.88 -0.46 2.69
C ILE A 92 -32.08 0.21 1.56
N GLY A 93 -32.42 1.47 1.21
CA GLY A 93 -31.69 2.22 0.18
C GLY A 93 -30.22 2.49 0.54
N PHE A 94 -29.94 2.73 1.83
CA PHE A 94 -28.58 2.93 2.33
C PHE A 94 -27.75 1.64 2.33
N VAL A 95 -28.35 0.51 2.72
CA VAL A 95 -27.69 -0.79 2.68
C VAL A 95 -27.44 -1.23 1.24
N ALA A 96 -28.42 -1.06 0.35
CA ALA A 96 -28.30 -1.41 -1.06
C ALA A 96 -27.23 -0.57 -1.79
N SER A 97 -27.18 0.75 -1.55
CA SER A 97 -26.15 1.60 -2.14
C SER A 97 -24.74 1.27 -1.63
N GLY A 98 -24.61 0.93 -0.34
CA GLY A 98 -23.36 0.44 0.25
C GLY A 98 -22.87 -0.86 -0.40
N ILE A 99 -23.77 -1.82 -0.66
CA ILE A 99 -23.44 -3.09 -1.34
C ILE A 99 -23.00 -2.84 -2.79
N VAL A 100 -23.70 -1.98 -3.53
CA VAL A 100 -23.34 -1.62 -4.91
C VAL A 100 -21.96 -0.96 -4.95
N TYR A 101 -21.68 -0.03 -4.04
CA TYR A 101 -20.39 0.63 -3.96
C TYR A 101 -19.25 -0.36 -3.64
N ALA A 102 -19.48 -1.29 -2.72
CA ALA A 102 -18.52 -2.34 -2.37
C ALA A 102 -18.23 -3.28 -3.55
N LEU A 103 -19.24 -3.61 -4.36
CA LEU A 103 -19.07 -4.44 -5.55
C LEU A 103 -18.25 -3.72 -6.65
N ILE A 104 -18.50 -2.43 -6.88
CA ILE A 104 -17.73 -1.62 -7.84
C ILE A 104 -16.27 -1.49 -7.37
N ALA A 105 -16.05 -1.21 -6.08
CA ALA A 105 -14.71 -1.13 -5.51
C ALA A 105 -13.95 -2.46 -5.64
N LYS A 106 -14.61 -3.59 -5.39
CA LYS A 106 -14.05 -4.93 -5.57
C LYS A 106 -13.65 -5.21 -7.03
N ASN A 107 -14.40 -4.70 -8.00
CA ASN A 107 -14.11 -4.91 -9.41
C ASN A 107 -12.90 -4.08 -9.87
N ASN A 108 -12.77 -2.84 -9.38
CA ASN A 108 -11.60 -2.00 -9.62
C ASN A 108 -10.31 -2.52 -8.95
N MET A 109 -10.41 -3.37 -7.93
CA MET A 109 -9.25 -4.02 -7.30
C MET A 109 -8.78 -5.29 -8.02
N LYS A 110 -9.55 -5.80 -8.99
CA LYS A 110 -9.22 -6.99 -9.79
C LYS A 110 -8.65 -6.66 -11.17
N SER A 111 -8.78 -5.42 -11.63
CA SER A 111 -8.13 -4.88 -12.83
C SER A 111 -6.81 -4.23 -12.48
#